data_AF-A0A8C0GXC9-F1
#
_entry.id   AF-A0A8C0GXC9-F1
#
_cell.length_a   1.000
_cell.length_b   1.000
_cell.length_c   1.000
_cell.angle_alpha   90.00
_cell.angle_beta   90.00
_cell.angle_gamma   90.00
#
_symmetry.space_group_name_H-M   'P 1'
#
loop_
_entity.id
_entity.type
_entity.pdbx_description
1 polymer ?
#
loop_
_entity_poly.entity_id
_entity_poly.type
_entity_poly.pdbx_seq_one_letter_code
_entity_poly.pdbx_strand_id
1 'polypeptide(L)' 'TLLAKKNPNSRTCGTLPVAHTCFNQLCLPPYKSKKELKQKLVIGISNAEGFGLE' A
#
# COMPACT_ATOMS: atom_id res chain seq x y z
N THR A 1 26.50 2.93 -7.69
CA THR A 1 25.58 3.18 -6.57
C THR A 1 24.21 3.49 -7.14
N LEU A 2 23.30 2.52 -7.13
CA LEU A 2 21.99 2.58 -7.78
C LEU A 2 21.16 3.73 -7.21
N LEU A 3 21.09 4.83 -7.96
CA LEU A 3 20.15 5.92 -7.74
C LEU A 3 18.75 5.31 -7.85
N ALA A 4 18.06 5.18 -6.72
CA ALA A 4 16.63 4.96 -6.68
C ALA A 4 15.99 6.09 -7.50
N LYS A 5 15.62 5.79 -8.75
CA LYS A 5 14.88 6.69 -9.63
C LYS A 5 13.53 6.95 -8.97
N LYS A 6 13.46 7.99 -8.15
CA LYS A 6 12.21 8.52 -7.62
C LYS A 6 11.40 9.00 -8.81
N ASN A 7 10.38 8.23 -9.19
CA ASN A 7 9.47 8.58 -10.28
C ASN A 7 8.83 9.94 -9.95
N PRO A 8 9.04 10.98 -10.80
CA PRO A 8 8.54 12.35 -10.54
C PRO A 8 7.01 12.46 -10.54
N ASN A 9 6.28 11.39 -10.90
CA ASN A 9 4.83 11.31 -10.76
C ASN A 9 4.34 10.84 -9.38
N SER A 10 5.22 10.53 -8.42
CA SER A 10 4.81 10.18 -7.05
C SER A 10 4.52 11.42 -6.20
N ARG A 11 3.50 12.20 -6.60
CA ARG A 11 2.73 12.98 -5.64
C ARG A 11 1.68 12.02 -5.09
N THR A 12 1.77 11.65 -3.82
CA THR A 12 0.62 11.49 -2.92
C THR A 12 1.05 10.90 -1.57
N CYS A 13 0.91 11.73 -0.53
CA CYS A 13 0.77 11.33 0.87
C CYS A 13 -0.58 10.57 1.09
N GLY A 14 -1.01 9.73 0.14
CA GLY A 14 -2.42 9.46 -0.09
C GLY A 14 -2.78 8.13 -0.76
N THR A 15 -1.84 7.25 -1.10
CA THR A 15 -2.17 5.93 -1.64
C THR A 15 -2.26 4.88 -0.53
N LEU A 16 -3.37 4.13 -0.51
CA LEU A 16 -3.53 2.94 0.32
C LEU A 16 -2.63 1.81 -0.20
N PRO A 17 -2.25 0.84 0.65
CA PRO A 17 -1.51 -0.33 0.18
C PRO A 17 -2.35 -1.15 -0.79
N VAL A 18 -1.69 -1.78 -1.76
CA VAL A 18 -2.34 -2.64 -2.77
C VAL A 18 -1.94 -4.09 -2.51
N ALA A 19 -2.92 -4.99 -2.46
CA ALA A 19 -2.69 -6.42 -2.31
C ALA A 19 -2.99 -7.15 -3.63
N HIS A 20 -2.03 -7.93 -4.13
CA HIS A 20 -2.22 -8.88 -5.22
C HIS A 20 -2.40 -10.27 -4.61
N THR A 21 -3.64 -10.62 -4.28
CA THR A 21 -3.98 -11.85 -3.56
C THR A 21 -3.58 -13.12 -4.32
N CYS A 22 -3.67 -13.12 -5.65
CA CYS A 22 -3.23 -14.25 -6.50
C CYS A 22 -1.73 -14.59 -6.34
N PHE A 23 -0.90 -13.62 -5.95
CA PHE A 23 0.55 -13.77 -5.82
C PHE A 23 1.02 -13.63 -4.38
N ASN A 24 0.09 -13.52 -3.42
CA ASN A 24 0.36 -13.22 -2.02
C ASN A 24 1.32 -12.02 -1.83
N GLN A 25 1.21 -11.00 -2.69
CA GLN A 25 2.12 -9.86 -2.72
C GLN A 25 1.43 -8.59 -2.22
N LEU A 26 2.09 -7.90 -1.28
CA LEU A 26 1.64 -6.61 -0.75
C LEU A 26 2.56 -5.48 -1.24
N CYS A 27 2.00 -4.54 -1.99
CA CYS A 27 2.69 -3.36 -2.50
C CYS A 27 2.49 -2.18 -1.55
N LEU A 28 3.57 -1.80 -0.87
CA LEU A 28 3.59 -0.69 0.08
C LEU A 28 4.18 0.57 -0.58
N PRO A 29 3.44 1.69 -0.65
CA PRO A 29 4.01 2.96 -1.06
C PRO A 29 5.01 3.49 -0.01
N PRO A 30 5.89 4.42 -0.39
CA PRO A 30 6.92 4.94 0.50
C PRO A 30 6.30 5.85 1.58
N TYR A 31 5.99 5.27 2.74
CA TYR A 31 5.50 5.99 3.91
C TYR A 31 6.63 6.68 4.67
N LYS A 32 6.37 7.86 5.21
CA LYS A 32 7.36 8.66 5.95
C LYS A 32 7.66 8.11 7.34
N SER A 33 6.77 7.29 7.89
CA SER A 33 6.86 6.80 9.27
C SER A 33 6.07 5.51 9.47
N LYS A 34 6.51 4.68 10.43
CA LYS A 34 5.79 3.45 10.83
C LYS A 34 4.34 3.73 11.25
N LYS A 35 4.09 4.88 11.89
CA LYS A 35 2.74 5.32 12.28
C LYS A 35 1.82 5.50 11.07
N GLU A 36 2.33 6.15 10.02
CA GLU A 36 1.59 6.39 8.77
C GLU A 36 1.30 5.08 8.05
N LEU A 37 2.29 4.20 7.93
CA LEU A 37 2.13 2.86 7.38
C LEU A 37 1.04 2.09 8.13
N LYS A 38 1.11 2.04 9.46
CA LYS A 38 0.13 1.32 10.29
C LYS A 38 -1.28 1.86 10.07
N GLN A 39 -1.45 3.18 10.07
CA GLN A 39 -2.75 3.81 9.88
C GLN A 39 -3.35 3.45 8.50
N LYS A 40 -2.56 3.58 7.43
CA LYS A 40 -3.02 3.29 6.06
C LYS A 40 -3.27 1.80 5.84
N LEU A 41 -2.47 0.94 6.46
CA LEU A 41 -2.66 -0.51 6.40
C LEU A 41 -3.95 -0.95 7.10
N VAL A 42 -4.21 -0.43 8.29
CA VAL A 42 -5.47 -0.72 9.01
C VAL A 42 -6.66 -0.26 8.18
N ILE A 43 -6.62 0.94 7.61
CA ILE A 43 -7.69 1.42 6.71
C ILE A 43 -7.88 0.48 5.52
N GLY A 44 -6.81 0.04 4.86
CA GLY A 44 -6.89 -0.86 3.72
C GLY A 44 -7.53 -2.21 4.05
N ILE A 45 -7.17 -2.80 5.20
CA ILE A 45 -7.73 -4.08 5.66
C ILE A 45 -9.19 -3.93 6.09
N SER A 46 -9.52 -2.89 6.85
CA SER A 46 -10.88 -2.68 7.36
C SER A 46 -11.92 -2.37 6.27
N ASN A 47 -11.48 -1.90 5.09
CA ASN A 47 -12.35 -1.65 3.94
C ASN A 47 -12.18 -2.71 2.83
N ALA A 48 -11.40 -3.76 3.08
CA ALA A 48 -11.30 -4.88 2.15
C ALA A 48 -12.44 -5.85 2.43
N GLU A 49 -13.43 -5.89 1.53
CA GLU A 49 -14.51 -6.86 1.56
C GLU A 49 -14.13 -8.07 0.67
N GLY A 50 -14.37 -9.28 1.17
CA GLY A 50 -14.14 -10.52 0.42
C GLY A 50 -15.20 -10.76 -0.66
N PHE A 51 -15.05 -11.84 -1.43
CA PHE A 51 -15.96 -12.15 -2.54
C PHE A 51 -17.38 -12.61 -2.13
N GLY A 52 -17.68 -12.70 -0.83
CA GLY A 52 -18.97 -13.19 -0.33
C GLY A 52 -19.32 -14.61 -0.81
N LEU A 53 -18.31 -15.42 -1.14
CA LEU A 53 -18.47 -16.80 -1.55
C LEU A 53 -18.61 -17.66 -0.29
N GLU A 54 -19.85 -17.76 0.21
CA GLU A 54 -20.30 -18.84 1.09
C GLU A 54 -20.89 -19.99 0.26
#